data_AF-A0A947Z786-F1
#
_entry.id   AF-A0A947Z786-F1
#
_cell.length_a   1.000
_cell.length_b   1.000
_cell.length_c   1.000
_cell.angle_alpha   90.00
_cell.angle_beta   90.00
_cell.angle_gamma   90.00
#
_symmetry.space_group_name_H-M   'P 1'
#
loop_
_entity.id
_entity.type
_entity.pdbx_description
1 polymer ?
#
loop_
_entity_poly.entity_id
_entity_poly.type
_entity_poly.pdbx_seq_one_letter_code
_entity_poly.pdbx_strand_id
1 'polypeptide(L)'
;NLEGEESDKSLGQKLRPGGRAITIRVDMNSAVGYWLQANDHVDVVGTFQNMAGERAEMVALTILENIVVLKTGNRGKGVNNPESNDLAFPSVTLLVLPEEAEMLILAQKIGSIAFTLRNPDDRGLMQERAWTTLKTLLTRERAKKLRMRRIHTLDTIRILRGVGKNIPTFTR
;
A
#
# COMPACT_ATOMS: atom_id res chain seq x y z
N ASN A 1 -10.39 26.21 27.34
CA ASN A 1 -11.00 25.43 26.25
C ASN A 1 -10.23 25.65 24.96
N LEU A 2 -9.28 24.77 24.65
CA LEU A 2 -8.45 24.84 23.43
C LEU A 2 -8.76 23.68 22.46
N GLU A 3 -9.86 22.95 22.69
CA GLU A 3 -10.22 21.77 21.88
C GLU A 3 -11.17 22.09 20.71
N GLY A 4 -11.39 23.37 20.41
CA GLY A 4 -12.39 23.83 19.43
C GLY A 4 -11.87 24.29 18.06
N GLU A 5 -10.55 24.40 17.84
CA GLU A 5 -10.01 25.04 16.62
C GLU A 5 -9.45 24.08 15.57
N GLU A 6 -9.24 22.79 15.86
CA GLU A 6 -8.69 21.84 14.87
C GLU A 6 -9.74 21.25 13.91
N SER A 7 -11.04 21.39 14.21
CA SER A 7 -12.12 20.75 13.45
C SER A 7 -12.51 21.46 12.15
N ASP A 8 -12.07 22.70 11.92
CA ASP A 8 -12.56 23.54 10.81
C ASP A 8 -11.55 23.82 9.68
N LYS A 9 -10.34 23.22 9.74
CA LYS A 9 -9.39 23.34 8.63
C LYS A 9 -9.81 22.46 7.46
N SER A 10 -9.94 23.05 6.27
CA SER A 10 -10.18 22.31 5.03
C SER A 10 -9.04 21.32 4.76
N LEU A 11 -9.30 20.24 4.01
CA LEU A 11 -8.25 19.26 3.67
C LEU A 11 -7.03 19.96 3.03
N GLY A 12 -7.27 20.96 2.18
CA GLY A 12 -6.21 21.76 1.57
C GLY A 12 -5.36 22.52 2.59
N GLN A 13 -5.95 23.05 3.65
CA GLN A 13 -5.24 23.73 4.74
C GLN A 13 -4.43 22.78 5.64
N LYS A 14 -4.75 21.48 5.61
CA LYS A 14 -4.00 20.43 6.34
C LYS A 14 -2.79 19.92 5.55
N LEU A 15 -2.72 20.21 4.25
CA LEU A 15 -1.57 19.84 3.42
C LEU A 15 -0.42 20.81 3.66
N ARG A 16 0.79 20.28 3.84
CA ARG A 16 2.01 21.08 3.82
C ARG A 16 2.25 21.60 2.38
N PRO A 17 2.87 22.78 2.21
CA PRO A 17 3.33 23.23 0.89
C PRO A 17 4.13 22.13 0.18
N GLY A 18 3.83 21.90 -1.10
CA GLY A 18 4.41 20.80 -1.88
C GLY A 18 3.63 19.48 -1.83
N GLY A 19 2.84 19.20 -0.79
CA GLY A 19 1.98 18.01 -0.73
C GLY A 19 0.68 18.15 -1.52
N ARG A 20 0.17 17.04 -2.06
CA ARG A 20 -1.10 16.93 -2.78
C ARG A 20 -1.94 15.80 -2.19
N ALA A 21 -3.25 15.97 -2.23
CA ALA A 21 -4.20 14.92 -1.89
C ALA A 21 -4.75 14.31 -3.19
N ILE A 22 -4.65 12.99 -3.34
CA ILE A 22 -5.25 12.26 -4.47
C ILE A 22 -6.11 11.11 -3.97
N THR A 23 -7.30 10.94 -4.53
CA THR A 23 -8.20 9.83 -4.22
C THR A 23 -8.05 8.71 -5.25
N ILE A 24 -7.69 7.53 -4.77
CA ILE A 24 -7.53 6.31 -5.57
C ILE A 24 -8.65 5.34 -5.23
N ARG A 25 -9.33 4.83 -6.27
CA ARG A 25 -10.29 3.73 -6.14
C ARG A 25 -9.55 2.45 -5.83
N VAL A 26 -10.09 1.65 -4.92
CA VAL A 26 -9.49 0.39 -4.49
C VAL A 26 -10.37 -0.76 -4.93
N ASP A 27 -9.75 -1.88 -5.27
CA ASP A 27 -10.49 -3.13 -5.46
C ASP A 27 -11.09 -3.60 -4.11
N MET A 28 -12.41 -3.85 -4.11
CA MET A 28 -13.18 -4.37 -2.99
C MET A 28 -12.70 -5.75 -2.50
N ASN A 29 -11.95 -6.49 -3.33
CA ASN A 29 -11.37 -7.78 -2.94
C ASN A 29 -10.09 -7.66 -2.11
N SER A 30 -9.53 -6.46 -1.97
CA SER A 30 -8.37 -6.25 -1.11
C SER A 30 -8.81 -6.19 0.36
N ALA A 31 -8.55 -7.26 1.11
CA ALA A 31 -8.93 -7.36 2.52
C ALA A 31 -8.45 -6.16 3.34
N VAL A 32 -7.31 -5.56 2.99
CA VAL A 32 -6.69 -4.40 3.67
C VAL A 32 -7.48 -3.10 3.46
N GLY A 33 -8.13 -2.89 2.31
CA GLY A 33 -8.77 -1.62 1.98
C GLY A 33 -9.86 -1.20 2.98
N TYR A 34 -10.52 -2.16 3.63
CA TYR A 34 -11.54 -1.92 4.66
C TYR A 34 -10.97 -1.59 6.05
N TRP A 35 -9.70 -1.90 6.31
CA TRP A 35 -9.05 -1.66 7.60
C TRP A 35 -8.22 -0.38 7.62
N LEU A 36 -8.00 0.23 6.46
CA LEU A 36 -7.24 1.47 6.36
C LEU A 36 -7.96 2.61 7.11
N GLN A 37 -7.18 3.36 7.87
CA GLN A 37 -7.60 4.53 8.62
C GLN A 37 -6.79 5.76 8.20
N ALA A 38 -7.29 6.94 8.54
CA ALA A 38 -6.50 8.15 8.40
C ALA A 38 -5.23 8.03 9.26
N ASN A 39 -4.12 8.56 8.74
CA ASN A 39 -2.78 8.49 9.32
C ASN A 39 -2.08 7.11 9.23
N ASP A 40 -2.70 6.11 8.58
CA ASP A 40 -1.99 4.88 8.22
C ASP A 40 -0.92 5.14 7.17
N HIS A 41 0.11 4.30 7.17
CA HIS A 41 1.15 4.27 6.15
C HIS A 41 0.97 3.04 5.25
N VAL A 42 1.01 3.23 3.93
CA VAL A 42 0.82 2.16 2.96
C VAL A 42 1.91 2.14 1.89
N ASP A 43 2.19 0.97 1.32
CA ASP A 43 2.79 0.91 -0.01
C ASP A 43 1.68 0.82 -1.05
N VAL A 44 1.93 1.41 -2.22
CA VAL A 44 1.05 1.33 -3.38
C VAL A 44 1.62 0.30 -4.34
N VAL A 45 0.86 -0.76 -4.60
CA VAL A 45 1.25 -1.85 -5.50
C VAL A 45 0.36 -1.82 -6.74
N GLY A 46 1.00 -1.83 -7.90
CA GLY A 46 0.33 -1.85 -9.20
C GLY A 46 0.50 -3.19 -9.90
N THR A 47 -0.55 -3.65 -10.58
CA THR A 47 -0.48 -4.76 -11.53
C THR A 47 -0.82 -4.27 -12.94
N PHE A 48 0.06 -4.54 -13.89
CA PHE A 48 0.01 -4.00 -15.24
C PHE A 48 0.32 -5.07 -16.28
N GLN A 49 -0.16 -4.85 -17.50
CA GLN A 49 0.34 -5.56 -18.66
C GLN A 49 1.55 -4.80 -19.22
N ASN A 50 2.74 -5.36 -19.06
CA ASN A 50 3.95 -4.83 -19.64
C ASN A 50 4.02 -5.21 -21.12
N MET A 51 4.02 -4.21 -22.01
CA MET A 51 4.13 -4.39 -23.46
C MET A 51 5.49 -3.97 -24.03
N ALA A 52 6.49 -3.71 -23.18
CA ALA A 52 7.82 -3.26 -23.63
C ALA A 52 8.67 -4.35 -24.32
N GLY A 53 8.25 -5.62 -24.26
CA GLY A 53 8.93 -6.76 -24.89
C GLY A 53 8.14 -7.38 -26.03
N GLU A 54 8.70 -8.42 -26.65
CA GLU A 54 8.08 -9.15 -27.78
C GLU A 54 6.71 -9.76 -27.45
N ARG A 55 6.43 -10.00 -26.17
CA ARG A 55 5.15 -10.53 -25.69
C ARG A 55 4.68 -9.72 -24.50
N ALA A 56 3.38 -9.46 -24.47
CA ALA A 56 2.74 -8.87 -23.31
C ALA A 56 2.86 -9.80 -22.10
N GLU A 57 3.40 -9.28 -20.99
CA GLU A 57 3.54 -10.02 -19.73
C GLU A 57 2.87 -9.26 -18.58
N MET A 58 2.14 -9.97 -17.72
CA MET A 58 1.60 -9.38 -16.50
C MET A 58 2.71 -9.21 -15.45
N VAL A 59 2.85 -7.99 -14.94
CA VAL A 59 3.83 -7.62 -13.92
C VAL A 59 3.14 -6.95 -12.73
N ALA A 60 3.69 -7.19 -11.53
CA ALA A 60 3.29 -6.50 -10.31
C ALA A 60 4.53 -5.86 -9.66
N LEU A 61 4.43 -4.58 -9.30
CA LEU A 61 5.50 -3.84 -8.64
C LEU A 61 4.96 -2.87 -7.60
N THR A 62 5.79 -2.53 -6.62
CA THR A 62 5.53 -1.40 -5.73
C THR A 62 5.84 -0.11 -6.47
N ILE A 63 4.84 0.74 -6.64
CA ILE A 63 4.93 2.04 -7.32
C ILE A 63 5.50 3.09 -6.37
N LEU A 64 4.90 3.17 -5.18
CA LEU A 64 5.27 4.10 -4.12
C LEU A 64 5.31 3.35 -2.79
N GLU A 65 6.18 3.83 -1.90
CA GLU A 65 6.38 3.27 -0.58
C GLU A 65 6.10 4.31 0.50
N ASN A 66 5.59 3.86 1.65
CA ASN A 66 5.43 4.71 2.83
C ASN A 66 4.53 5.95 2.64
N ILE A 67 3.46 5.82 1.88
CA ILE A 67 2.51 6.90 1.60
C ILE A 67 1.49 7.01 2.73
N VAL A 68 1.21 8.24 3.17
CA VAL A 68 0.25 8.51 4.25
C VAL A 68 -1.18 8.52 3.71
N VAL A 69 -2.07 7.80 4.38
CA VAL A 69 -3.51 7.86 4.15
C VAL A 69 -4.08 9.09 4.83
N LEU A 70 -4.68 10.01 4.07
CA LEU A 70 -5.37 11.18 4.61
C LEU A 70 -6.81 10.84 5.01
N LYS A 71 -7.46 9.97 4.25
CA LYS A 71 -8.86 9.60 4.45
C LYS A 71 -9.18 8.29 3.75
N THR A 72 -10.12 7.53 4.30
CA THR A 72 -10.78 6.43 3.61
C THR A 72 -12.25 6.78 3.35
N GLY A 73 -12.74 6.36 2.18
CA GLY A 73 -14.11 6.56 1.74
C GLY A 73 -14.75 5.20 1.52
N ASN A 74 -15.76 4.88 2.33
CA ASN A 74 -16.55 3.68 2.20
C ASN A 74 -18.02 4.07 2.34
N ARG A 75 -18.72 4.35 1.23
CA ARG A 75 -20.16 4.57 1.27
C ARG A 75 -20.91 3.28 0.92
N GLY A 76 -20.60 2.22 1.66
CA GLY A 76 -21.53 1.13 1.91
C GLY A 76 -22.30 1.41 3.20
N LYS A 77 -23.58 1.78 3.07
CA LYS A 77 -24.59 2.14 4.10
C LYS A 77 -24.87 3.66 4.27
N GLY A 78 -25.68 4.17 3.35
CA GLY A 78 -26.79 5.14 3.55
C GLY A 78 -26.54 6.49 4.23
N VAL A 79 -26.56 7.58 3.45
CA VAL A 79 -27.13 8.88 3.86
C VAL A 79 -27.76 9.57 2.64
N ASN A 80 -29.10 9.51 2.56
CA ASN A 80 -30.03 10.53 2.07
C ASN A 80 -29.82 11.15 0.67
N ASN A 81 -29.62 10.34 -0.37
CA ASN A 81 -30.03 10.79 -1.72
C ASN A 81 -30.51 9.60 -2.57
N PRO A 82 -31.82 9.40 -2.75
CA PRO A 82 -32.36 8.33 -3.60
C PRO A 82 -32.08 8.54 -5.10
N GLU A 83 -31.54 9.69 -5.52
CA GLU A 83 -31.26 10.00 -6.93
C GLU A 83 -29.81 9.76 -7.37
N SER A 84 -28.87 9.52 -6.44
CA SER A 84 -27.49 9.20 -6.80
C SER A 84 -27.28 7.69 -6.83
N ASN A 85 -27.48 7.07 -7.99
CA ASN A 85 -27.09 5.68 -8.31
C ASN A 85 -25.56 5.45 -8.35
N ASP A 86 -24.76 6.30 -7.70
CA ASP A 86 -23.33 6.09 -7.58
C ASP A 86 -23.08 5.00 -6.52
N LEU A 87 -22.89 3.77 -7.01
CA LEU A 87 -22.24 2.70 -6.27
C LEU A 87 -20.91 3.26 -5.73
N ALA A 88 -20.90 3.68 -4.48
CA ALA A 88 -19.73 4.31 -3.90
C ALA A 88 -18.65 3.25 -3.68
N PHE A 89 -17.70 3.18 -4.61
CA PHE A 89 -16.55 2.29 -4.51
C PHE A 89 -15.68 2.66 -3.30
N PRO A 90 -15.05 1.67 -2.63
CA PRO A 90 -14.06 1.96 -1.62
C PRO A 90 -12.92 2.78 -2.25
N SER A 91 -12.55 3.85 -1.58
CA SER A 91 -11.53 4.79 -2.05
C SER A 91 -10.65 5.23 -0.90
N VAL A 92 -9.41 5.59 -1.23
CA VAL A 92 -8.42 6.06 -0.27
C VAL A 92 -7.81 7.34 -0.80
N THR A 93 -7.84 8.39 0.02
CA THR A 93 -7.15 9.64 -0.25
C THR A 93 -5.75 9.59 0.34
N LEU A 94 -4.74 9.82 -0.48
CA LEU A 94 -3.32 9.73 -0.14
C LEU A 94 -2.65 11.11 -0.14
N LEU A 95 -1.67 11.31 0.74
CA LEU A 95 -0.75 12.45 0.72
C LEU A 95 0.46 12.09 -0.14
N VAL A 96 0.66 12.80 -1.25
CA VAL A 96 1.72 12.52 -2.23
C VAL A 96 2.39 13.81 -2.71
N LEU A 97 3.52 13.69 -3.40
CA LEU A 97 4.11 14.74 -4.21
C LEU A 97 3.35 14.92 -5.54
N PRO A 98 3.50 16.06 -6.24
CA PRO A 98 2.83 16.28 -7.52
C PRO A 98 3.15 15.21 -8.57
N GLU A 99 4.41 14.83 -8.71
CA GLU A 99 4.89 13.83 -9.68
C GLU A 99 4.39 12.42 -9.32
N GLU A 100 4.29 12.12 -8.03
CA GLU A 100 3.71 10.88 -7.53
C GLU A 100 2.20 10.80 -7.84
N ALA A 101 1.49 11.92 -7.78
CA ALA A 101 0.08 11.95 -8.18
C ALA A 101 -0.09 11.61 -9.66
N GLU A 102 0.76 12.15 -10.55
CA GLU A 102 0.75 11.83 -11.98
C GLU A 102 0.98 10.33 -12.22
N MET A 103 1.97 9.75 -11.52
CA MET A 103 2.25 8.31 -11.58
C MET A 103 1.04 7.47 -11.16
N LEU A 104 0.37 7.83 -10.06
CA LEU A 104 -0.78 7.09 -9.55
C LEU A 104 -2.01 7.21 -10.46
N ILE A 105 -2.23 8.37 -11.08
CA ILE A 105 -3.29 8.58 -12.07
C ILE A 105 -3.08 7.67 -13.27
N LEU A 106 -1.86 7.65 -13.82
CA LEU A 106 -1.55 6.80 -14.96
C LEU A 106 -1.68 5.32 -14.58
N ALA A 107 -1.13 4.91 -13.43
CA ALA A 107 -1.23 3.55 -12.93
C ALA A 107 -2.68 3.07 -12.81
N GLN A 108 -3.57 3.88 -12.23
CA GLN A 108 -4.98 3.52 -12.12
C GLN A 108 -5.67 3.40 -13.49
N LYS A 109 -5.21 4.16 -14.48
CA LYS A 109 -5.77 4.12 -15.84
C LYS A 109 -5.37 2.86 -16.60
N ILE A 110 -4.13 2.37 -16.42
CA ILE A 110 -3.57 1.28 -17.22
C ILE A 110 -3.59 -0.09 -16.53
N GLY A 111 -4.00 -0.16 -15.27
CA GLY A 111 -4.00 -1.40 -14.50
C GLY A 111 -4.79 -1.32 -13.21
N SER A 112 -4.47 -2.21 -12.28
CA SER A 112 -5.10 -2.26 -10.97
C SER A 112 -4.13 -1.85 -9.87
N ILE A 113 -4.66 -1.19 -8.85
CA ILE A 113 -3.91 -0.74 -7.68
C ILE A 113 -4.44 -1.46 -6.44
N ALA A 114 -3.51 -1.91 -5.60
CA ALA A 114 -3.77 -2.42 -4.27
C ALA A 114 -2.85 -1.74 -3.26
N PHE A 115 -3.24 -1.77 -1.98
CA PHE A 115 -2.44 -1.23 -0.89
C PHE A 115 -1.94 -2.35 0.01
N THR A 116 -0.71 -2.20 0.50
CA THR A 116 -0.21 -2.99 1.63
C THR A 116 0.02 -2.09 2.83
N LEU A 117 -0.65 -2.39 3.94
CA LEU A 117 -0.52 -1.64 5.19
C LEU A 117 0.85 -1.89 5.82
N ARG A 118 1.53 -0.80 6.21
CA ARG A 118 2.81 -0.86 6.93
C ARG A 118 2.58 -1.00 8.43
N ASN A 119 3.55 -1.61 9.09
CA ASN A 119 3.65 -1.46 10.53
C ASN A 119 4.01 0.02 10.84
N PRO A 120 3.38 0.66 11.84
CA PRO A 120 3.71 2.04 12.23
C PRO A 120 5.18 2.30 12.57
N ASP A 121 5.90 1.26 13.01
CA ASP A 121 7.33 1.31 13.33
C ASP A 121 8.22 1.06 12.09
N ASP A 122 7.65 0.62 10.96
CA ASP A 122 8.36 0.37 9.70
C ASP A 122 8.52 1.66 8.89
N ARG A 123 9.49 2.47 9.33
CA ARG A 123 9.88 3.74 8.68
C ARG A 123 10.96 3.57 7.62
N GLY A 124 11.22 2.35 7.16
CA GLY A 124 12.25 2.07 6.17
C GLY A 124 11.97 2.80 4.84
N LEU A 125 13.01 3.39 4.26
CA LEU A 125 12.98 3.95 2.90
C LEU A 125 13.10 2.82 1.86
N MET A 126 12.69 3.14 0.62
CA MET A 126 12.64 2.24 -0.54
C MET A 126 13.77 1.23 -0.57
N GLN A 127 13.42 -0.03 -0.39
CA GLN A 127 14.32 -1.13 -0.76
C GLN A 127 14.17 -1.36 -2.25
N GLU A 128 15.28 -1.54 -2.97
CA GLU A 128 15.22 -2.02 -4.34
C GLU A 128 14.53 -3.39 -4.38
N ARG A 129 13.26 -3.37 -4.80
CA ARG A 129 12.43 -4.56 -4.95
C ARG A 129 12.37 -4.89 -6.42
N ALA A 130 12.87 -6.06 -6.80
CA ALA A 130 12.55 -6.60 -8.12
C ALA A 130 11.03 -6.69 -8.28
N TRP A 131 10.47 -6.40 -9.45
CA TRP A 131 9.08 -6.71 -9.78
C TRP A 131 8.78 -8.22 -9.74
N THR A 132 7.50 -8.57 -9.65
CA THR A 132 6.99 -9.93 -9.78
C THR A 132 6.38 -10.09 -11.16
N THR A 133 6.81 -11.10 -11.90
CA THR A 133 6.19 -11.48 -13.18
C THR A 133 5.46 -12.82 -13.05
N LEU A 134 4.61 -13.14 -14.02
CA LEU A 134 3.89 -14.42 -14.05
C LEU A 134 4.85 -15.62 -13.95
N LYS A 135 5.99 -15.59 -14.66
CA LYS A 135 7.03 -16.63 -14.57
C LYS A 135 7.54 -16.79 -13.14
N THR A 136 7.95 -15.70 -12.50
CA THR A 136 8.53 -15.75 -11.14
C THR A 136 7.52 -16.18 -10.06
N LEU A 137 6.23 -15.88 -10.29
CA LEU A 137 5.12 -16.29 -9.44
C LEU A 137 4.87 -17.80 -9.56
N LEU A 138 4.66 -18.30 -10.79
CA LEU A 138 4.28 -19.69 -11.04
C LEU A 138 5.43 -20.69 -10.75
N THR A 139 6.66 -20.31 -11.06
CA THR A 139 7.85 -21.12 -10.74
C THR A 139 8.19 -21.12 -9.25
N ARG A 140 7.59 -20.21 -8.47
CA ARG A 140 7.90 -19.95 -7.06
C ARG A 140 9.35 -19.55 -6.80
N GLU A 141 10.14 -19.21 -7.83
CA GLU A 141 11.55 -18.86 -7.69
C GLU A 141 11.73 -17.70 -6.71
N ARG A 142 10.90 -16.66 -6.87
CA ARG A 142 10.89 -15.49 -6.00
C ARG A 142 10.49 -15.84 -4.56
N ALA A 143 9.47 -16.67 -4.39
CA ALA A 143 9.02 -17.12 -3.07
C ALA A 143 10.12 -17.91 -2.33
N LYS A 144 10.85 -18.78 -3.03
CA LYS A 144 11.99 -19.52 -2.47
C LYS A 144 13.11 -18.58 -2.02
N LYS A 145 13.49 -17.61 -2.85
CA LYS A 145 14.51 -16.59 -2.49
C LYS A 145 14.10 -15.78 -1.26
N LEU A 146 12.84 -15.35 -1.20
CA LEU A 146 12.32 -14.55 -0.08
C LEU A 146 12.10 -15.35 1.20
N ARG A 147 11.86 -16.67 1.13
CA ARG A 147 11.68 -17.53 2.31
C ARG A 147 12.89 -17.47 3.24
N MET A 148 14.10 -17.54 2.68
CA MET A 148 15.34 -17.48 3.48
C MET A 148 15.51 -16.11 4.14
N ARG A 149 15.24 -15.03 3.40
CA ARG A 149 15.25 -13.68 3.95
C ARG A 149 14.25 -13.54 5.10
N ARG A 150 13.02 -14.04 4.93
CA ARG A 150 11.96 -13.97 5.94
C ARG A 150 12.33 -14.70 7.23
N ILE A 151 12.86 -15.92 7.14
CA ILE A 151 13.30 -16.69 8.33
C ILE A 151 14.35 -15.87 9.09
N HIS A 152 15.37 -15.37 8.39
CA HIS A 152 16.43 -14.59 9.03
C HIS A 152 15.92 -13.29 9.67
N THR A 153 15.00 -12.58 9.02
CA THR A 153 14.39 -11.35 9.56
C THR A 153 13.57 -11.65 10.82
N LEU A 154 12.75 -12.70 10.79
CA LEU A 154 11.91 -13.08 11.95
C LEU A 154 12.76 -13.60 13.12
N ASP A 155 13.81 -14.37 12.85
CA ASP A 155 14.73 -14.85 13.87
C ASP A 155 15.50 -13.70 14.53
N THR A 156 15.95 -12.72 13.73
CA THR A 156 16.61 -11.51 14.25
C THR A 156 15.66 -10.71 15.14
N ILE A 157 14.40 -10.52 14.72
CA ILE A 157 13.38 -9.83 15.54
C ILE A 157 13.12 -10.59 16.85
N ARG A 158 13.06 -11.93 16.81
CA ARG A 158 12.86 -12.76 18.00
C ARG A 158 14.04 -12.71 18.97
N ILE A 159 15.27 -12.67 18.45
CA ILE A 159 16.49 -12.50 19.25
C ILE A 159 16.50 -11.12 19.92
N LEU A 160 16.18 -10.05 19.17
CA LEU A 160 16.12 -8.68 19.71
C LEU A 160 15.01 -8.48 20.75
N ARG A 161 13.89 -9.21 20.63
CA ARG A 161 12.76 -9.15 21.57
C ARG A 161 12.88 -10.10 22.78
N GLY A 162 14.01 -10.80 22.94
CA GLY A 162 14.33 -11.51 24.19
C GLY A 162 13.54 -12.81 24.42
N VAL A 163 13.32 -13.63 23.39
CA VAL A 163 12.79 -15.00 23.60
C VAL A 163 13.95 -16.00 23.63
N GLY A 164 14.15 -16.61 24.79
CA GLY A 164 15.31 -17.42 25.18
C GLY A 164 15.76 -18.53 24.22
N LYS A 165 17.08 -18.75 24.27
CA LYS A 165 17.86 -19.82 23.63
C LYS A 165 17.18 -21.19 23.73
N ASN A 166 16.95 -21.80 22.57
CA ASN A 166 17.21 -23.22 22.30
C ASN A 166 17.21 -23.42 20.79
N ILE A 167 18.39 -23.23 20.18
CA ILE A 167 18.64 -23.59 18.79
C ILE A 167 19.08 -25.06 18.84
N PRO A 168 18.33 -26.02 18.28
CA PRO A 168 18.88 -27.34 18.02
C PRO A 168 19.94 -27.17 16.93
N THR A 169 21.20 -27.35 17.30
CA THR A 169 22.31 -27.52 16.35
C THR A 169 22.04 -28.80 15.57
N PHE A 170 21.63 -28.68 14.31
CA PHE A 170 21.71 -29.79 13.37
C PHE A 170 23.19 -29.95 12.98
N THR A 171 23.86 -30.88 13.66
CA THR A 171 25.13 -31.45 13.21
C THR A 171 24.86 -32.29 11.96
N ARG A 172 25.79 -32.22 10.99
CA ARG A 172 25.80 -32.85 9.67
C ARG A 172 25.27 -34.28 9.61
#